data_AF-A0A257SLS2-F1
#
_entry.id   AF-A0A257SLS2-F1
#
_cell.length_a   1.000
_cell.length_b   1.000
_cell.length_c   1.000
_cell.angle_alpha   90.00
_cell.angle_beta   90.00
_cell.angle_gamma   90.00
#
_symmetry.space_group_name_H-M   'P 1'
#
loop_
_entity.id
_entity.type
_entity.pdbx_description
1 polymer ?
#
loop_
_entity_poly.entity_id
_entity_poly.type
_entity_poly.pdbx_seq_one_letter_code
_entity_poly.pdbx_strand_id
1 'polypeptide(L)'
;MWKQSGDQLAPAVQGLGYVPIVVEQTGRGERSYDIYSRLLKERVIFMVGQVEDMMANLVVAQLLFLEAENPDKDIALYINSPGGSVTAGMAIYDTMQFV
;
A
#
# COMPACT_ATOMS: atom_id res chain seq x y z
N MET A 1 -9.48 43.73 -9.66
CA MET A 1 -9.75 42.51 -10.45
C MET A 1 -8.74 41.46 -10.01
N TRP A 2 -9.11 40.66 -9.01
CA TRP A 2 -8.24 39.62 -8.44
C TRP A 2 -8.19 38.46 -9.43
N LYS A 3 -7.05 38.25 -10.10
CA LYS A 3 -6.86 37.06 -10.92
C LYS A 3 -6.60 35.89 -9.97
N GLN A 4 -7.49 34.92 -10.07
CA GLN A 4 -7.47 33.63 -9.38
C GLN A 4 -6.10 32.97 -9.57
N SER A 5 -5.44 32.70 -8.44
CA SER A 5 -4.43 31.65 -8.30
C SER A 5 -5.11 30.32 -8.59
N GLY A 6 -5.10 29.91 -9.86
CA GLY A 6 -5.56 28.60 -10.29
C GLY A 6 -4.67 27.53 -9.68
N ASP A 7 -5.31 26.58 -9.01
CA ASP A 7 -4.72 25.39 -8.41
C ASP A 7 -3.59 24.84 -9.27
N GLN A 8 -2.38 24.82 -8.71
CA GLN A 8 -1.39 23.83 -9.10
C GLN A 8 -2.00 22.48 -8.72
N LEU A 9 -2.69 21.84 -9.66
CA LEU A 9 -3.03 20.43 -9.57
C LEU A 9 -1.70 19.72 -9.27
N ALA A 10 -1.55 19.25 -8.04
CA ALA A 10 -0.41 18.46 -7.64
C ALA A 10 -0.17 17.43 -8.74
N PRO A 11 1.08 17.26 -9.22
CA PRO A 11 1.34 16.32 -10.30
C PRO A 11 0.72 14.99 -9.90
N ALA A 12 -0.28 14.53 -10.67
CA ALA A 12 -0.79 13.18 -10.57
C ALA A 12 0.45 12.29 -10.50
N VAL A 13 0.54 11.44 -9.47
CA VAL A 13 1.73 10.61 -9.20
C VAL A 13 1.95 9.68 -10.41
N GLN A 14 2.62 10.22 -11.44
CA GLN A 14 3.04 9.53 -12.65
C GLN A 14 4.36 8.88 -12.28
N GLY A 15 4.26 7.72 -11.62
CA GLY A 15 5.44 7.09 -11.02
C GLY A 15 5.29 5.63 -10.61
N LEU A 16 4.29 4.89 -11.12
CA LEU A 16 4.27 3.42 -10.97
C LEU A 16 4.61 2.68 -12.27
N GLY A 17 5.07 3.40 -13.31
CA GLY A 17 5.29 2.84 -14.64
C GLY A 17 6.41 1.79 -14.73
N TYR A 18 7.29 1.71 -13.73
CA TYR A 18 8.28 0.64 -13.60
C TYR A 18 8.47 0.31 -12.12
N VAL A 19 7.92 -0.82 -11.69
CA VAL A 19 8.20 -1.36 -10.36
C VAL A 19 9.53 -2.13 -10.44
N PRO A 20 10.59 -1.70 -9.71
CA PRO A 20 11.87 -2.39 -9.76
C PRO A 20 11.77 -3.83 -9.24
N ILE A 21 12.53 -4.72 -9.87
CA ILE A 21 12.68 -6.11 -9.42
C ILE A 21 13.95 -6.22 -8.57
N VAL A 22 13.81 -6.86 -7.41
CA VAL A 22 14.88 -7.20 -6.47
C VAL A 22 15.16 -8.69 -6.57
N VAL A 23 16.44 -9.05 -6.70
CA VAL A 23 16.90 -10.44 -6.70
C VAL A 23 17.45 -10.78 -5.32
N GLU A 24 16.89 -11.81 -4.69
CA GLU A 24 17.34 -12.34 -3.40
C GLU A 24 18.02 -13.69 -3.61
N GLN A 25 19.29 -13.78 -3.20
CA GLN A 25 20.02 -15.05 -3.21
C GLN A 25 19.68 -15.86 -1.96
N THR A 26 19.00 -16.98 -2.17
CA THR A 26 18.72 -17.96 -1.11
C THR A 26 19.68 -19.14 -1.25
N GLY A 27 19.88 -19.92 -0.18
CA GLY A 27 20.72 -21.13 -0.21
C GLY A 27 20.29 -22.22 -1.21
N ARG A 28 19.12 -22.07 -1.86
CA ARG A 28 18.60 -22.95 -2.93
C ARG A 28 18.53 -22.28 -4.32
N GLY A 29 19.04 -21.07 -4.48
CA GLY A 29 19.06 -20.33 -5.75
C GLY A 29 18.54 -18.89 -5.64
N GLU A 30 18.37 -18.24 -6.79
CA GLU A 30 17.88 -16.86 -6.91
C GLU A 30 16.35 -16.80 -6.97
N ARG A 31 15.76 -15.90 -6.18
CA ARG A 31 14.34 -15.55 -6.28
C ARG A 31 14.18 -14.07 -6.57
N SER A 32 13.38 -13.75 -7.57
CA SER A 32 13.09 -12.38 -7.99
C SER A 32 11.73 -11.95 -7.45
N TYR A 33 11.67 -10.76 -6.85
CA TYR A 33 10.45 -10.14 -6.35
C TYR A 33 10.36 -8.71 -6.85
N ASP A 34 9.17 -8.20 -7.11
CA ASP A 34 9.02 -6.74 -7.17
C ASP A 34 9.27 -6.13 -5.77
N ILE A 35 9.64 -4.85 -5.74
CA ILE A 35 10.01 -4.19 -4.48
C ILE A 35 8.87 -4.21 -3.45
N TYR A 36 7.60 -4.13 -3.87
CA TYR A 36 6.46 -4.17 -2.94
C TYR A 36 6.29 -5.56 -2.36
N SER A 37 6.38 -6.61 -3.17
CA SER A 37 6.37 -8.00 -2.68
C SER A 37 7.52 -8.27 -1.71
N ARG A 38 8.71 -7.70 -1.95
CA ARG A 38 9.84 -7.85 -1.02
C ARG A 38 9.60 -7.14 0.30
N LEU A 39 8.97 -5.98 0.28
CA LEU A 39 8.64 -5.20 1.47
C LEU A 39 7.44 -5.79 2.25
N LEU A 40 6.48 -6.41 1.56
CA LEU A 40 5.38 -7.12 2.21
C LEU A 40 5.89 -8.27 3.08
N LYS A 41 6.94 -8.98 2.65
CA LYS A 41 7.62 -9.98 3.51
C LYS A 41 8.23 -9.39 4.78
N GLU A 42 8.62 -8.12 4.76
CA GLU A 42 9.07 -7.37 5.95
C GLU A 42 7.88 -6.73 6.69
N ARG A 43 6.64 -7.14 6.37
CA ARG A 43 5.39 -6.66 6.97
C ARG A 43 5.12 -5.17 6.72
N VAL A 44 5.54 -4.67 5.55
CA VAL A 44 5.32 -3.29 5.13
C VAL A 44 4.26 -3.24 4.03
N ILE A 45 3.17 -2.51 4.28
CA ILE A 45 2.07 -2.27 3.34
C ILE A 45 2.08 -0.81 2.91
N PHE A 46 1.87 -0.55 1.62
CA PHE A 46 1.76 0.80 1.07
C PHE A 46 0.33 1.09 0.60
N MET A 47 -0.23 2.19 1.08
CA MET A 47 -1.50 2.74 0.62
C MET A 47 -1.23 4.07 -0.07
N VAL A 48 -1.11 4.03 -1.40
CA VAL A 48 -0.72 5.18 -2.22
C VAL A 48 -1.79 5.47 -3.26
N GLY A 49 -2.23 6.73 -3.34
CA GLY A 49 -3.27 7.16 -4.26
C GLY A 49 -4.67 7.15 -3.64
N GLN A 50 -5.70 7.29 -4.46
CA GLN A 50 -7.08 7.45 -4.00
C GLN A 50 -7.62 6.18 -3.33
N VAL A 51 -8.33 6.33 -2.21
CA VAL A 51 -8.95 5.19 -1.52
C VAL A 51 -10.23 4.81 -2.26
N GLU A 52 -10.21 3.64 -2.89
CA GLU A 52 -11.33 3.03 -3.61
C GLU A 52 -11.51 1.56 -3.20
N ASP A 53 -12.65 0.97 -3.55
CA ASP A 53 -13.02 -0.37 -3.08
C ASP A 53 -11.99 -1.43 -3.47
N MET A 54 -11.39 -1.31 -4.66
CA MET A 54 -10.33 -2.23 -5.10
C MET A 54 -9.06 -2.10 -4.26
N MET A 55 -8.63 -0.87 -3.95
CA MET A 55 -7.50 -0.62 -3.07
C MET A 55 -7.76 -1.18 -1.67
N ALA A 56 -8.94 -0.90 -1.10
CA ALA A 56 -9.32 -1.41 0.21
C ALA A 56 -9.29 -2.94 0.24
N ASN A 57 -9.82 -3.61 -0.78
CA ASN A 57 -9.77 -5.06 -0.87
C ASN A 57 -8.33 -5.61 -0.87
N LEU A 58 -7.40 -4.96 -1.59
CA LEU A 58 -5.99 -5.35 -1.60
C LEU A 58 -5.30 -5.13 -0.25
N VAL A 59 -5.57 -4.01 0.41
CA VAL A 59 -4.97 -3.70 1.73
C VAL A 59 -5.51 -4.66 2.79
N VAL A 60 -6.82 -4.91 2.81
CA VAL A 60 -7.46 -5.88 3.73
C VAL A 60 -6.88 -7.28 3.54
N ALA A 61 -6.72 -7.73 2.29
CA ALA A 61 -6.11 -9.03 2.00
C ALA A 61 -4.66 -9.13 2.52
N GLN A 62 -3.87 -8.06 2.37
CA GLN A 62 -2.50 -8.00 2.88
C GLN A 62 -2.45 -8.01 4.42
N LEU A 63 -3.34 -7.27 5.09
CA LEU A 63 -3.44 -7.27 6.56
C LEU A 63 -3.75 -8.67 7.09
N LEU A 64 -4.78 -9.32 6.56
CA LEU A 64 -5.18 -10.67 6.97
C LEU A 64 -4.10 -11.72 6.66
N PHE A 65 -3.38 -11.55 5.55
CA PHE A 65 -2.25 -12.43 5.21
C PHE A 65 -1.12 -12.33 6.24
N LEU A 66 -0.72 -11.10 6.61
CA LEU A 66 0.36 -10.87 7.58
C LEU A 66 -0.03 -11.31 9.00
N GLU A 67 -1.30 -11.11 9.37
CA GLU A 67 -1.87 -11.58 10.63
C GLU A 67 -1.79 -13.12 10.73
N ALA A 68 -2.22 -13.82 9.67
CA ALA A 68 -2.16 -15.28 9.64
C ALA A 68 -0.72 -15.83 9.64
N GLU A 69 0.25 -15.09 9.12
CA GLU A 69 1.66 -15.50 9.12
C GLU A 69 2.29 -15.39 10.50
N ASN A 70 2.06 -14.28 11.20
CA ASN A 70 2.56 -14.04 12.54
C ASN A 70 1.77 -12.92 13.23
N PRO A 71 0.85 -13.23 14.15
CA PRO A 71 0.01 -12.23 14.83
C PRO A 71 0.79 -11.43 15.90
N ASP A 72 1.92 -11.95 16.39
CA ASP A 72 2.71 -11.29 17.43
C ASP A 72 3.64 -10.19 16.90
N LYS A 73 3.67 -9.98 15.57
CA LYS A 73 4.57 -9.02 14.92
C LYS A 73 3.80 -7.83 14.37
N ASP A 74 4.34 -6.64 14.59
CA ASP A 74 3.77 -5.41 14.06
C ASP A 74 3.71 -5.40 12.52
N ILE A 75 2.71 -4.67 12.00
CA ILE A 75 2.56 -4.38 10.57
C ILE A 75 2.75 -2.87 10.37
N ALA A 76 3.64 -2.49 9.45
CA ALA A 76 3.89 -1.10 9.12
C ALA A 76 3.06 -0.67 7.91
N LEU A 77 2.07 0.21 8.14
CA LEU A 77 1.23 0.77 7.08
C LEU A 77 1.70 2.19 6.71
N TYR A 78 2.25 2.34 5.50
CA TYR A 78 2.65 3.64 4.96
C TYR A 78 1.54 4.23 4.11
N ILE A 79 1.07 5.42 4.50
CA ILE A 79 -0.08 6.08 3.87
C ILE A 79 0.38 7.32 3.12
N ASN A 80 0.13 7.36 1.82
CA ASN A 80 0.26 8.53 0.97
C ASN A 80 -0.98 8.62 0.07
N SER A 81 -2.10 9.02 0.68
CA SER A 81 -3.39 9.05 0.03
C SER A 81 -4.07 10.41 0.24
N PRO A 82 -4.73 10.99 -0.79
CA PRO A 82 -5.61 12.14 -0.61
C PRO A 82 -6.96 11.76 0.02
N GLY A 83 -7.15 10.50 0.43
CA GLY A 83 -8.44 9.96 0.86
C GLY A 83 -9.27 9.42 -0.31
N GLY A 84 -10.58 9.24 -0.08
CA GLY A 84 -11.50 8.70 -1.09
C GLY A 84 -12.81 8.21 -0.49
N SER A 85 -13.23 7.01 -0.91
CA SER A 85 -14.45 6.37 -0.43
C SER A 85 -14.40 6.09 1.07
N VAL A 86 -15.39 6.59 1.80
CA VAL A 86 -15.52 6.38 3.25
C VAL A 86 -15.73 4.92 3.58
N THR A 87 -16.55 4.20 2.79
CA THR A 87 -16.81 2.77 3.02
C THR A 87 -15.55 1.92 2.79
N ALA A 88 -14.77 2.25 1.78
CA ALA A 88 -13.47 1.60 1.53
C ALA A 88 -12.49 1.87 2.70
N GLY A 89 -12.45 3.12 3.19
CA GLY A 89 -11.67 3.47 4.37
C GLY A 89 -12.11 2.73 5.64
N MET A 90 -13.42 2.59 5.86
CA MET A 90 -13.97 1.82 6.99
C MET A 90 -13.60 0.34 6.92
N ALA A 91 -13.65 -0.28 5.73
CA ALA A 91 -13.23 -1.67 5.59
C ALA A 91 -11.76 -1.90 6.01
N ILE A 92 -10.88 -0.98 5.62
CA ILE A 92 -9.47 -1.01 6.05
C ILE A 92 -9.38 -0.80 7.57
N TYR A 93 -10.06 0.23 8.09
CA TYR A 93 -10.02 0.56 9.51
C TYR A 93 -10.51 -0.58 10.40
N ASP A 94 -11.67 -1.18 10.08
CA ASP A 94 -12.22 -2.30 10.85
C ASP A 94 -11.30 -3.51 10.83
N THR A 95 -10.64 -3.77 9.69
CA THR A 95 -9.64 -4.84 9.58
C THR A 95 -8.41 -4.54 10.44
N MET A 96 -7.94 -3.29 10.48
CA MET A 96 -6.82 -2.87 11.34
C MET A 96 -7.12 -3.01 12.84
N GLN A 97 -8.40 -2.95 13.25
CA GLN A 97 -8.80 -3.18 14.64
C GLN A 97 -8.97 -4.67 14.97
N PHE A 98 -9.14 -5.51 13.95
CA PHE A 98 -9.28 -6.95 14.10
C PHE A 98 -7.93 -7.66 14.23
N VAL A 99 -6.92 -7.21 13.45
CA VAL A 99 -5.53 -7.68 13.49
C VAL A 99 -4.73 -7.01 14.60
#